data_AF-A0A6A6A9V6-F1
#
_entry.id   AF-A0A6A6A9V6-F1
#
_cell.length_a   1.000
_cell.length_b   1.000
_cell.length_c   1.000
_cell.angle_alpha   90.00
_cell.angle_beta   90.00
_cell.angle_gamma   90.00
#
_symmetry.space_group_name_H-M   'P 1'
#
loop_
_entity.id
_entity.type
_entity.pdbx_description
1 polymer ?
#
loop_
_entity_poly.entity_id
_entity_poly.type
_entity_poly.pdbx_seq_one_letter_code
_entity_poly.pdbx_strand_id
1 'polypeptide(L)'
;MASRQCVRALALRRAPVFASRVAPVVGGQIRLASSRGAARGVIGGVRCGVVSSRDAQQKRWESGAAGQKGNTVYEFEDVLNILETPSSSRLLIDVREPHEYDANTIPTAINIPVSSHPDALLLDDAAFLETFNFAKPPLGKEVVFFCKAGVRSRAAAGLARQAGYVNVGEYPGSWNDWQKKGGPGTKSPPSPGGRGEPKEGVSEMKPSAEAESGVEDLGAQGSPDYADGGITKGKQ
;
A
#
# COMPACT_ATOMS: atom_id res chain seq x y z
N MET A 1 51.63 8.09 -33.15
CA MET A 1 52.45 6.90 -32.83
C MET A 1 52.42 6.68 -31.34
N ALA A 2 52.00 5.48 -30.91
CA ALA A 2 52.16 4.88 -29.56
C ALA A 2 51.53 5.65 -28.37
N SER A 3 50.99 5.09 -27.30
CA SER A 3 50.73 3.74 -26.74
C SER A 3 50.42 4.11 -25.26
N ARG A 4 49.42 3.64 -24.50
CA ARG A 4 49.17 2.28 -24.03
C ARG A 4 47.89 2.34 -23.18
N GLN A 5 47.04 1.34 -23.38
CA GLN A 5 45.94 0.99 -22.48
C GLN A 5 46.48 0.60 -21.10
N CYS A 6 45.77 1.00 -20.04
CA CYS A 6 45.96 0.46 -18.69
C CYS A 6 44.63 -0.16 -18.25
N VAL A 7 44.46 -1.45 -18.54
CA VAL A 7 43.38 -2.30 -18.01
C VAL A 7 43.71 -2.65 -16.57
N ARG A 8 42.94 -2.11 -15.62
CA ARG A 8 42.99 -2.53 -14.22
C ARG A 8 42.19 -3.82 -14.03
N ALA A 9 42.89 -4.88 -13.65
CA ALA A 9 42.34 -6.19 -13.34
C ALA A 9 41.45 -6.15 -12.09
N LEU A 10 40.23 -6.66 -12.20
CA LEU A 10 39.35 -6.99 -11.07
C LEU A 10 39.89 -8.24 -10.37
N ALA A 11 40.31 -8.11 -9.12
CA ALA A 11 40.60 -9.24 -8.24
C ALA A 11 39.31 -9.75 -7.59
N LEU A 12 38.79 -10.88 -8.07
CA LEU A 12 37.69 -11.61 -7.42
C LEU A 12 38.21 -12.29 -6.14
N ARG A 13 37.77 -11.81 -4.97
CA ARG A 13 38.03 -12.47 -3.69
C ARG A 13 36.89 -13.45 -3.39
N ARG A 14 37.22 -14.75 -3.39
CA ARG A 14 36.36 -15.85 -2.93
C ARG A 14 36.13 -15.74 -1.42
N ALA A 15 34.88 -15.78 -0.98
CA ALA A 15 34.50 -15.91 0.42
C ALA A 15 34.47 -17.40 0.85
N PRO A 16 34.83 -17.73 2.11
CA PRO A 16 34.79 -19.10 2.61
C PRO A 16 33.37 -19.54 2.98
N VAL A 17 33.07 -20.80 2.67
CA VAL A 17 31.82 -21.50 2.97
C VAL A 17 31.85 -21.89 4.45
N PHE A 18 30.93 -21.34 5.25
CA PHE A 18 30.81 -21.66 6.67
C PHE A 18 29.90 -22.88 6.83
N ALA A 19 30.49 -24.07 7.00
CA ALA A 19 29.79 -25.27 7.42
C ALA A 19 29.77 -25.32 8.96
N SER A 20 28.61 -25.17 9.58
CA SER A 20 28.45 -25.46 11.01
C SER A 20 27.38 -26.50 11.25
N ARG A 21 27.74 -27.43 12.12
CA ARG A 21 27.21 -28.78 12.32
C ARG A 21 25.87 -28.77 13.07
N VAL A 22 24.98 -29.65 12.63
CA VAL A 22 23.76 -30.05 13.35
C VAL A 22 24.16 -31.01 14.48
N ALA A 23 23.70 -30.74 15.71
CA ALA A 23 23.83 -31.64 16.85
C ALA A 23 22.53 -32.45 17.03
N PRO A 24 22.58 -33.77 17.30
CA PRO A 24 21.39 -34.57 17.55
C PRO A 24 20.94 -34.44 19.02
N VAL A 25 19.62 -34.28 19.19
CA VAL A 25 18.93 -34.32 20.48
C VAL A 25 18.84 -35.77 20.98
N VAL A 26 19.28 -35.99 22.22
CA VAL A 26 19.29 -37.30 22.88
C VAL A 26 17.89 -37.63 23.38
N GLY A 27 17.39 -38.81 23.00
CA GLY A 27 16.08 -39.34 23.41
C GLY A 27 16.06 -39.79 24.88
N GLY A 28 15.15 -39.22 25.66
CA GLY A 28 14.83 -39.67 27.01
C GLY A 28 13.76 -40.76 26.99
N GLN A 29 14.09 -41.94 27.52
CA GLN A 29 13.18 -43.07 27.72
C GLN A 29 12.24 -42.80 28.90
N ILE A 30 10.93 -42.99 28.68
CA ILE A 30 9.89 -42.96 29.71
C ILE A 30 9.78 -44.36 30.31
N ARG A 31 10.02 -44.50 31.63
CA ARG A 31 9.73 -45.74 32.36
C ARG A 31 8.25 -45.79 32.72
N LEU A 32 7.53 -46.79 32.20
CA LEU A 32 6.20 -47.17 32.69
C LEU A 32 6.34 -47.92 34.02
N ALA A 33 5.73 -47.40 35.08
CA ALA A 33 5.49 -48.15 36.30
C ALA A 33 4.09 -48.75 36.26
N SER A 34 4.04 -50.08 36.19
CA SER A 34 2.83 -50.89 36.39
C SER A 34 2.54 -50.98 37.89
N SER A 35 1.31 -50.71 38.31
CA SER A 35 0.80 -51.20 39.59
C SER A 35 -0.56 -51.87 39.39
N ARG A 36 -0.60 -53.13 39.80
CA ARG A 36 -1.81 -53.95 39.92
C ARG A 36 -2.50 -53.61 41.23
N GLY A 37 -3.82 -53.51 41.21
CA GLY A 37 -4.64 -53.45 42.42
C GLY A 37 -6.08 -53.80 42.07
N ALA A 38 -6.51 -55.00 42.46
CA ALA A 38 -7.87 -55.51 42.32
C ALA A 38 -8.68 -55.27 43.60
N ALA A 39 -9.97 -54.93 43.49
CA ALA A 39 -11.01 -55.33 44.44
C ALA A 39 -12.42 -55.01 43.90
N ARG A 40 -13.39 -55.85 44.32
CA ARG A 40 -14.78 -55.97 43.83
C ARG A 40 -15.78 -55.38 44.84
N GLY A 41 -16.99 -55.05 44.35
CA GLY A 41 -18.23 -54.80 45.13
C GLY A 41 -18.38 -53.34 45.60
N VAL A 42 -19.54 -52.68 45.61
CA VAL A 42 -20.93 -53.12 45.82
C VAL A 42 -21.88 -52.08 45.16
N ILE A 43 -23.06 -52.55 44.76
CA ILE A 43 -24.22 -51.80 44.27
C ILE A 43 -24.71 -50.71 45.24
N GLY A 44 -25.08 -49.52 44.73
CA GLY A 44 -25.84 -48.53 45.49
C GLY A 44 -25.82 -47.10 44.95
N GLY A 45 -26.95 -46.66 44.39
CA GLY A 45 -27.36 -45.24 44.36
C GLY A 45 -26.72 -44.36 43.30
N VAL A 46 -27.37 -44.22 42.14
CA VAL A 46 -27.12 -43.10 41.21
C VAL A 46 -27.55 -41.80 41.90
N ARG A 47 -26.58 -41.05 42.42
CA ARG A 47 -26.71 -39.60 42.56
C ARG A 47 -25.93 -38.96 41.43
N CYS A 48 -26.67 -38.30 40.54
CA CYS A 48 -26.14 -37.45 39.49
C CYS A 48 -25.43 -36.27 40.16
N GLY A 49 -24.16 -36.44 40.48
CA GLY A 49 -23.27 -35.33 40.79
C GLY A 49 -22.84 -34.72 39.48
N VAL A 50 -23.25 -33.47 39.22
CA VAL A 50 -22.60 -32.62 38.23
C VAL A 50 -21.14 -32.51 38.65
N VAL A 51 -20.29 -33.37 38.10
CA VAL A 51 -18.86 -33.11 38.04
C VAL A 51 -18.72 -31.92 37.12
N SER A 52 -18.49 -30.75 37.71
CA SER A 52 -18.03 -29.57 37.01
C SER A 52 -16.88 -30.03 36.11
N SER A 53 -17.16 -30.10 34.81
CA SER A 53 -16.16 -30.41 33.79
C SER A 53 -15.09 -29.36 33.99
N ARG A 54 -13.95 -29.81 34.55
CA ARG A 54 -12.72 -29.05 34.67
C ARG A 54 -12.55 -28.28 33.38
N ASP A 55 -12.54 -26.96 33.49
CA ASP A 55 -12.18 -26.04 32.43
C ASP A 55 -10.90 -26.57 31.77
N ALA A 56 -11.07 -27.22 30.62
CA ALA A 56 -10.00 -27.33 29.66
C ALA A 56 -9.77 -25.90 29.17
N GLN A 57 -9.00 -25.13 29.94
CA GLN A 57 -8.51 -23.83 29.53
C GLN A 57 -7.77 -24.06 28.22
N GLN A 58 -8.46 -23.80 27.11
CA GLN A 58 -7.85 -23.70 25.81
C GLN A 58 -6.80 -22.59 25.95
N LYS A 59 -5.53 -22.97 25.97
CA LYS A 59 -4.43 -22.01 25.88
C LYS A 59 -4.63 -21.28 24.57
N ARG A 60 -5.21 -20.09 24.64
CA ARG A 60 -5.22 -19.12 23.55
C ARG A 60 -3.76 -18.79 23.30
N TRP A 61 -3.21 -19.32 22.23
CA TRP A 61 -1.93 -18.84 21.71
C TRP A 61 -2.18 -17.40 21.28
N GLU A 62 -1.85 -16.46 22.15
CA GLU A 62 -1.70 -15.08 21.74
C GLU A 62 -0.42 -15.02 20.90
N SER A 63 -0.59 -14.90 19.59
CA SER A 63 0.44 -14.34 18.73
C SER A 63 0.62 -12.87 19.13
N GLY A 64 1.21 -12.62 20.30
CA GLY A 64 1.55 -11.29 20.75
C GLY A 64 2.43 -10.68 19.67
N ALA A 65 1.94 -9.63 19.02
CA ALA A 65 2.66 -8.90 18.00
C ALA A 65 3.95 -8.36 18.64
N ALA A 66 5.04 -9.11 18.50
CA ALA A 66 6.30 -8.83 19.13
C ALA A 66 6.82 -7.47 18.65
N GLY A 67 6.92 -6.50 19.57
CA GLY A 67 7.84 -5.36 19.47
C GLY A 67 7.67 -4.40 18.30
N GLN A 68 6.47 -4.26 17.73
CA GLN A 68 6.26 -3.33 16.61
C GLN A 68 6.28 -1.88 17.11
N LYS A 69 7.41 -1.19 16.91
CA LYS A 69 7.57 0.26 17.16
C LYS A 69 6.42 1.02 16.49
N GLY A 70 5.86 2.02 17.17
CA GLY A 70 4.79 2.86 16.61
C GLY A 70 5.29 3.69 15.43
N ASN A 71 4.35 4.31 14.70
CA ASN A 71 4.68 5.21 13.60
C ASN A 71 5.35 6.46 14.17
N THR A 72 6.44 6.90 13.54
CA THR A 72 7.05 8.20 13.84
C THR A 72 6.17 9.29 13.24
N VAL A 73 5.68 10.23 14.04
CA VAL A 73 4.87 11.35 13.55
C VAL A 73 5.82 12.46 13.12
N TYR A 74 5.66 12.93 11.87
CA TYR A 74 6.37 14.06 11.30
C TYR A 74 5.48 15.28 11.29
N GLU A 75 6.08 16.44 11.51
CA GLU A 75 5.44 17.74 11.29
C GLU A 75 5.99 18.42 10.03
N PHE A 76 5.43 19.57 9.68
CA PHE A 76 5.84 20.34 8.50
C PHE A 76 7.34 20.65 8.49
N GLU A 77 7.86 21.06 9.65
CA GLU A 77 9.25 21.47 9.82
C GLU A 77 10.19 20.28 9.60
N ASP A 78 9.79 19.08 10.01
CA ASP A 78 10.56 17.85 9.78
C ASP A 78 10.61 17.48 8.30
N VAL A 79 9.49 17.62 7.59
CA VAL A 79 9.43 17.39 6.14
C VAL A 79 10.27 18.43 5.39
N LEU A 80 10.26 19.69 5.84
CA LEU A 80 11.12 20.73 5.28
C LEU A 80 12.61 20.41 5.47
N ASN A 81 13.00 19.94 6.66
CA ASN A 81 14.36 19.51 6.95
C ASN A 81 14.82 18.35 6.04
N ILE A 82 13.91 17.44 5.68
CA ILE A 82 14.19 16.35 4.72
C ILE A 82 14.52 16.92 3.32
N LEU A 83 13.87 18.00 2.91
CA LEU A 83 14.16 18.66 1.63
C LEU A 83 15.48 19.44 1.66
N GLU A 84 15.76 20.14 2.77
CA GLU A 84 17.00 20.92 2.95
C GLU A 84 18.22 20.01 3.04
N THR A 85 18.10 18.86 3.70
CA THR A 85 19.18 17.88 3.87
C THR A 85 18.79 16.56 3.18
N PRO A 86 18.93 16.47 1.84
CA PRO A 86 18.55 15.27 1.10
C PRO A 86 19.41 14.09 1.55
N SER A 87 18.78 13.07 2.13
CA SER A 87 19.44 11.85 2.58
C SER A 87 18.87 10.64 1.85
N SER A 88 19.75 9.78 1.32
CA SER A 88 19.33 8.54 0.63
C SER A 88 18.74 7.48 1.56
N SER A 89 18.82 7.70 2.88
CA SER A 89 18.27 6.84 3.93
C SER A 89 16.77 7.05 4.17
N ARG A 90 16.22 8.19 3.73
CA ARG A 90 14.82 8.57 3.91
C ARG A 90 14.12 8.70 2.58
N LEU A 91 12.88 8.23 2.52
CA LEU A 91 12.03 8.30 1.34
C LEU A 91 10.67 8.89 1.74
N LEU A 92 10.27 9.92 1.02
CA LEU A 92 8.96 10.53 1.17
C LEU A 92 8.00 9.88 0.16
N ILE A 93 6.84 9.41 0.63
CA ILE A 93 5.88 8.64 -0.18
C ILE A 93 4.52 9.34 -0.17
N ASP A 94 4.08 9.76 -1.36
CA ASP A 94 2.76 10.32 -1.61
C ASP A 94 1.77 9.20 -1.92
N VAL A 95 0.79 9.00 -1.04
CA VAL A 95 -0.19 7.91 -1.19
C VAL A 95 -1.49 8.31 -1.89
N ARG A 96 -1.51 9.51 -2.47
CA ARG A 96 -2.64 9.99 -3.28
C ARG A 96 -2.71 9.27 -4.63
N GLU A 97 -3.82 9.47 -5.32
CA GLU A 97 -3.98 8.95 -6.68
C GLU A 97 -3.02 9.66 -7.66
N PRO A 98 -2.62 9.02 -8.77
CA PRO A 98 -1.65 9.59 -9.71
C PRO A 98 -2.09 10.96 -10.27
N HIS A 99 -3.38 11.14 -10.55
CA HIS A 99 -3.91 12.43 -11.03
C HIS A 99 -3.74 13.59 -10.03
N GLU A 100 -3.74 13.30 -8.71
CA GLU A 100 -3.50 14.31 -7.68
C GLU A 100 -1.99 14.62 -7.58
N TYR A 101 -1.15 13.59 -7.67
CA TYR A 101 0.31 13.69 -7.63
C TYR A 101 0.86 14.47 -8.83
N ASP A 102 0.31 14.22 -10.03
CA ASP A 102 0.72 14.90 -11.26
C ASP A 102 0.38 16.39 -11.25
N ALA A 103 -0.66 16.81 -10.54
CA ALA A 103 -1.00 18.23 -10.42
C ALA A 103 0.02 18.99 -9.56
N ASN A 104 0.35 18.43 -8.40
CA ASN A 104 1.30 19.00 -7.45
C ASN A 104 1.75 17.93 -6.46
N THR A 105 2.97 18.05 -5.95
CA THR A 105 3.44 17.20 -4.86
C THR A 105 4.60 17.86 -4.12
N ILE A 106 5.02 17.26 -3.02
CA ILE A 106 6.21 17.64 -2.28
C ILE A 106 7.44 17.17 -3.08
N PRO A 107 8.50 18.01 -3.22
CA PRO A 107 9.73 17.59 -3.88
C PRO A 107 10.29 16.31 -3.27
N THR A 108 10.96 15.49 -4.09
CA THR A 108 11.55 14.19 -3.70
C THR A 108 10.55 13.06 -3.38
N ALA A 109 9.25 13.35 -3.34
CA ALA A 109 8.24 12.33 -3.08
C ALA A 109 8.11 11.33 -4.23
N ILE A 110 7.87 10.05 -3.90
CA ILE A 110 7.45 9.01 -4.84
C ILE A 110 5.96 8.73 -4.68
N ASN A 111 5.25 8.41 -5.76
CA ASN A 111 3.82 8.12 -5.69
C ASN A 111 3.57 6.61 -5.52
N ILE A 112 2.81 6.23 -4.49
CA ILE A 112 2.30 4.86 -4.28
C ILE A 112 0.81 4.97 -3.89
N PRO A 113 -0.13 4.93 -4.85
CA PRO A 113 -1.55 5.17 -4.61
C PRO A 113 -2.17 4.04 -3.78
N VAL A 114 -2.55 4.36 -2.54
CA VAL A 114 -3.13 3.37 -1.61
C VAL A 114 -4.62 3.15 -1.85
N SER A 115 -5.32 4.10 -2.49
CA SER A 115 -6.74 3.93 -2.81
C SER A 115 -6.96 2.96 -3.97
N SER A 116 -6.14 3.03 -5.01
CA SER A 116 -6.17 2.07 -6.13
C SER A 116 -5.41 0.76 -5.85
N HIS A 117 -4.27 0.83 -5.14
CA HIS A 117 -3.41 -0.33 -4.87
C HIS A 117 -3.02 -0.39 -3.38
N PRO A 118 -3.95 -0.78 -2.48
CA PRO A 118 -3.67 -0.87 -1.04
C PRO A 118 -2.63 -1.94 -0.70
N ASP A 119 -2.49 -2.96 -1.55
CA ASP A 119 -1.56 -4.07 -1.41
C ASP A 119 -0.19 -3.81 -2.03
N ALA A 120 0.04 -2.64 -2.65
CA ALA A 120 1.29 -2.32 -3.36
C ALA A 120 2.56 -2.64 -2.56
N LEU A 121 2.57 -2.33 -1.26
CA LEU A 121 3.75 -2.55 -0.41
C LEU A 121 3.92 -4.03 0.01
N LEU A 122 2.86 -4.84 -0.08
CA LEU A 122 2.85 -6.26 0.26
C LEU A 122 3.30 -7.14 -0.91
N LEU A 123 3.27 -6.62 -2.14
CA LEU A 123 3.70 -7.33 -3.34
C LEU A 123 5.22 -7.63 -3.33
N ASP A 124 5.60 -8.68 -4.04
CA ASP A 124 7.01 -8.99 -4.30
C ASP A 124 7.66 -7.92 -5.18
N ASP A 125 8.99 -7.77 -5.07
CA ASP A 125 9.76 -6.74 -5.77
C ASP A 125 9.56 -6.77 -7.29
N ALA A 126 9.41 -7.96 -7.88
CA ALA A 126 9.18 -8.15 -9.31
C ALA A 126 7.80 -7.67 -9.76
N ALA A 127 6.74 -8.05 -9.03
CA ALA A 127 5.36 -7.63 -9.32
C ALA A 127 5.16 -6.12 -9.11
N PHE A 128 5.85 -5.56 -8.09
CA PHE A 128 5.86 -4.12 -7.85
C PHE A 128 6.48 -3.37 -9.04
N LEU A 129 7.63 -3.84 -9.53
CA LEU A 129 8.32 -3.20 -10.66
C LEU A 129 7.48 -3.24 -11.95
N GLU A 130 6.73 -4.32 -12.19
CA GLU A 130 5.83 -4.43 -13.34
C GLU A 130 4.66 -3.43 -13.27
N THR A 131 4.09 -3.26 -12.07
CA THR A 131 2.90 -2.42 -11.85
C THR A 131 3.22 -0.94 -11.84
N PHE A 132 4.31 -0.55 -11.18
CA PHE A 132 4.66 0.85 -10.93
C PHE A 132 5.82 1.37 -11.79
N ASN A 133 6.51 0.48 -12.52
CA ASN A 133 7.68 0.80 -13.34
C ASN A 133 8.85 1.45 -12.57
N PHE A 134 8.89 1.31 -11.24
CA PHE A 134 10.02 1.73 -10.42
C PHE A 134 10.35 0.69 -9.33
N ALA A 135 11.56 0.78 -8.78
CA ALA A 135 12.04 -0.17 -7.78
C ALA A 135 11.34 0.02 -6.43
N LYS A 136 10.92 -1.09 -5.82
CA LYS A 136 10.29 -1.09 -4.50
C LYS A 136 11.20 -0.42 -3.45
N PRO A 137 10.65 0.42 -2.55
CA PRO A 137 11.45 1.00 -1.48
C PRO A 137 11.98 -0.12 -0.55
N PRO A 138 13.29 -0.14 -0.23
CA PRO A 138 13.88 -1.20 0.57
C PRO A 138 13.47 -1.10 2.05
N LEU A 139 13.29 -2.26 2.71
CA LEU A 139 12.76 -2.37 4.08
C LEU A 139 13.60 -1.67 5.17
N GLY A 140 14.90 -1.49 4.91
CA GLY A 140 15.83 -0.85 5.85
C GLY A 140 15.83 0.68 5.80
N LYS A 141 15.19 1.29 4.78
CA LYS A 141 15.08 2.75 4.69
C LYS A 141 13.91 3.25 5.53
N GLU A 142 14.02 4.49 5.94
CA GLU A 142 12.94 5.21 6.61
C GLU A 142 11.96 5.72 5.57
N VAL A 143 10.71 5.28 5.67
CA VAL A 143 9.63 5.64 4.74
C VAL A 143 8.63 6.55 5.44
N VAL A 144 8.42 7.75 4.91
CA VAL A 144 7.50 8.75 5.47
C VAL A 144 6.31 8.89 4.54
N PHE A 145 5.12 8.56 5.03
CA PHE A 145 3.89 8.58 4.25
C PHE A 145 3.11 9.88 4.46
N PHE A 146 2.63 10.47 3.37
CA PHE A 146 1.72 11.61 3.41
C PHE A 146 0.63 11.46 2.35
N CYS A 147 -0.51 12.12 2.55
CA CYS A 147 -1.60 12.10 1.58
C CYS A 147 -2.19 13.51 1.38
N LYS A 148 -3.52 13.63 1.25
CA LYS A 148 -4.20 14.93 1.22
C LYS A 148 -4.44 15.52 2.62
N ALA A 149 -4.94 14.71 3.55
CA ALA A 149 -5.42 15.16 4.87
C ALA A 149 -5.09 14.18 6.03
N GLY A 150 -4.07 13.34 5.91
CA GLY A 150 -3.61 12.43 6.97
C GLY A 150 -4.29 11.06 7.06
N VAL A 151 -5.51 10.89 6.54
CA VAL A 151 -6.28 9.64 6.74
C VAL A 151 -5.67 8.45 5.99
N ARG A 152 -5.36 8.63 4.70
CA ARG A 152 -4.79 7.57 3.86
C ARG A 152 -3.35 7.23 4.25
N SER A 153 -2.57 8.23 4.69
CA SER A 153 -1.18 8.02 5.11
C SER A 153 -1.07 7.16 6.37
N ARG A 154 -2.00 7.30 7.34
CA ARG A 154 -2.05 6.43 8.51
C ARG A 154 -2.35 4.97 8.15
N ALA A 155 -3.26 4.74 7.21
CA ALA A 155 -3.56 3.40 6.71
C ALA A 155 -2.34 2.81 5.97
N ALA A 156 -1.70 3.60 5.12
CA ALA A 156 -0.48 3.22 4.39
C ALA A 156 0.66 2.82 5.35
N ALA A 157 0.87 3.61 6.41
CA ALA A 157 1.86 3.32 7.44
C ALA A 157 1.57 1.99 8.15
N GLY A 158 0.29 1.69 8.41
CA GLY A 158 -0.14 0.39 8.94
C GLY A 158 0.19 -0.78 7.99
N LEU A 159 -0.06 -0.61 6.69
CA LEU A 159 0.24 -1.61 5.66
C LEU A 159 1.75 -1.80 5.48
N ALA A 160 2.54 -0.73 5.52
CA ALA A 160 4.00 -0.80 5.48
C ALA A 160 4.57 -1.61 6.66
N ARG A 161 4.03 -1.43 7.87
CA ARG A 161 4.45 -2.24 9.03
C ARG A 161 4.13 -3.72 8.84
N GLN A 162 3.00 -4.04 8.24
CA GLN A 162 2.64 -5.43 7.89
C GLN A 162 3.56 -6.00 6.80
N ALA A 163 4.00 -5.16 5.86
CA ALA A 163 4.98 -5.52 4.83
C ALA A 163 6.42 -5.69 5.37
N GLY A 164 6.68 -5.41 6.66
CA GLY A 164 7.97 -5.59 7.30
C GLY A 164 8.89 -4.36 7.27
N TYR A 165 8.39 -3.18 6.94
CA TYR A 165 9.15 -1.93 7.08
C TYR A 165 9.37 -1.62 8.57
N VAL A 166 10.63 -1.45 8.95
CA VAL A 166 11.03 -1.21 10.36
C VAL A 166 10.88 0.26 10.75
N ASN A 167 11.25 1.16 9.83
CA ASN A 167 11.26 2.60 10.05
C ASN A 167 10.12 3.24 9.26
N VAL A 168 8.96 3.37 9.90
CA VAL A 168 7.76 3.94 9.29
C VAL A 168 7.40 5.26 9.94
N GLY A 169 7.28 6.30 9.12
CA GLY A 169 6.85 7.62 9.49
C GLY A 169 5.51 7.99 8.84
N GLU A 170 4.75 8.84 9.51
CA GLU A 170 3.53 9.44 8.96
C GLU A 170 3.56 10.96 9.13
N TYR A 171 3.09 11.69 8.13
CA TYR A 171 2.85 13.13 8.20
C TYR A 171 1.33 13.38 8.22
N PRO A 172 0.73 13.62 9.40
CA PRO A 172 -0.73 13.78 9.55
C PRO A 172 -1.25 15.04 8.87
N GLY A 173 -0.49 16.15 8.94
CA GLY A 173 -0.81 17.41 8.29
C GLY A 173 -0.93 17.27 6.77
N SER A 174 -0.14 16.37 6.18
CA SER A 174 -0.23 15.97 4.78
C SER A 174 -0.16 17.18 3.82
N TRP A 175 -0.64 17.01 2.59
CA TRP A 175 -0.60 18.07 1.57
C TRP A 175 -1.33 19.36 1.97
N ASN A 176 -2.46 19.27 2.69
CA ASN A 176 -3.21 20.45 3.10
C ASN A 176 -2.41 21.36 4.05
N ASP A 177 -1.69 20.78 5.02
CA ASP A 177 -0.83 21.57 5.92
C ASP A 177 0.37 22.15 5.16
N TRP A 178 0.96 21.36 4.26
CA TRP A 178 2.05 21.81 3.38
C TRP A 178 1.67 23.05 2.56
N GLN A 179 0.49 23.03 1.93
CA GLN A 179 -0.03 24.17 1.16
C GLN A 179 -0.31 25.39 2.04
N LYS A 180 -0.91 25.18 3.22
CA LYS A 180 -1.23 26.28 4.15
C LYS A 180 0.02 26.99 4.66
N LYS A 181 1.08 26.24 4.94
CA LYS A 181 2.35 26.77 5.41
C LYS A 181 3.25 27.28 4.27
N GLY A 182 2.81 27.15 3.01
CA GLY A 182 3.53 27.69 1.85
C GLY A 182 4.81 26.93 1.51
N GLY A 183 4.84 25.62 1.81
CA GLY A 183 6.00 24.80 1.46
C GLY A 183 6.25 24.77 -0.05
N PRO A 184 7.51 24.66 -0.50
CA PRO A 184 7.84 24.64 -1.93
C PRO A 184 7.17 23.44 -2.61
N GLY A 185 6.32 23.70 -3.62
CA GLY A 185 5.77 22.66 -4.48
C GLY A 185 6.75 22.31 -5.60
N THR A 186 6.69 21.08 -6.12
CA THR A 186 7.42 20.69 -7.33
C THR A 186 6.95 21.40 -8.59
N LYS A 187 5.71 21.87 -8.61
CA LYS A 187 5.09 22.60 -9.71
C LYS A 187 4.53 23.90 -9.15
N SER A 188 5.23 25.02 -9.38
CA SER A 188 4.70 26.34 -9.07
C SER A 188 3.35 26.52 -9.79
N PRO A 189 2.25 26.90 -9.11
CA PRO A 189 1.14 27.48 -9.85
C PRO A 189 1.64 28.79 -10.49
N PRO A 190 1.25 29.13 -11.73
CA PRO A 190 1.40 30.51 -12.19
C PRO A 190 0.65 31.40 -11.19
N SER A 191 1.34 32.41 -10.67
CA SER A 191 0.74 33.44 -9.84
C SER A 191 -0.48 34.03 -10.56
N PRO A 192 -1.71 33.94 -10.03
CA PRO A 192 -2.83 34.74 -10.51
C PRO A 192 -2.66 36.15 -9.93
N GLY A 193 -1.65 36.86 -10.42
CA GLY A 193 -1.52 38.28 -10.19
C GLY A 193 -2.48 39.02 -11.11
N GLY A 194 -3.69 39.33 -10.63
CA GLY A 194 -4.51 40.35 -11.27
C GLY A 194 -6.00 40.08 -11.27
N ARG A 195 -6.74 41.10 -10.82
CA ARG A 195 -8.19 41.25 -10.85
C ARG A 195 -8.79 40.93 -12.24
N GLY A 196 -9.78 40.03 -12.24
CA GLY A 196 -10.97 40.01 -13.11
C GLY A 196 -10.81 40.23 -14.61
N GLU A 197 -10.94 39.16 -15.40
CA GLU A 197 -11.46 39.21 -16.76
C GLU A 197 -12.33 37.97 -17.04
N PRO A 198 -13.60 38.11 -17.45
CA PRO A 198 -14.37 37.00 -18.00
C PRO A 198 -13.91 36.76 -19.44
N LYS A 199 -13.52 35.53 -19.78
CA LYS A 199 -13.31 35.15 -21.19
C LYS A 199 -14.62 34.64 -21.78
N GLU A 200 -15.33 35.52 -22.48
CA GLU A 200 -16.20 35.15 -23.59
C GLU A 200 -15.50 35.46 -24.93
N GLY A 201 -15.73 34.61 -25.94
CA GLY A 201 -15.96 35.06 -27.31
C GLY A 201 -14.83 35.01 -28.36
N VAL A 202 -14.89 33.97 -29.21
CA VAL A 202 -14.81 33.99 -30.70
C VAL A 202 -13.54 34.50 -31.43
N SER A 203 -12.99 33.61 -32.27
CA SER A 203 -12.60 33.91 -33.67
C SER A 203 -12.76 32.62 -34.49
N GLU A 204 -13.84 32.41 -35.23
CA GLU A 204 -14.05 32.88 -36.61
C GLU A 204 -13.03 32.26 -37.60
N MET A 205 -13.38 31.09 -38.15
CA MET A 205 -12.77 30.55 -39.37
C MET A 205 -13.84 30.52 -40.47
N LYS A 206 -13.70 31.48 -41.38
CA LYS A 206 -14.38 31.59 -42.69
C LYS A 206 -13.89 30.47 -43.63
N PRO A 207 -14.79 29.84 -44.40
CA PRO A 207 -14.65 29.91 -45.85
C PRO A 207 -15.97 30.18 -46.58
N SER A 208 -15.81 30.88 -47.70
CA SER A 208 -16.79 31.32 -48.67
C SER A 208 -17.12 30.25 -49.72
N ALA A 209 -18.28 30.46 -50.37
CA ALA A 209 -18.70 30.02 -51.70
C ALA A 209 -19.55 28.73 -51.80
N GLU A 210 -20.86 28.96 -51.84
CA GLU A 210 -21.82 28.54 -52.89
C GLU A 210 -21.59 27.20 -53.61
N ALA A 211 -22.50 26.24 -53.40
CA ALA A 211 -23.10 25.42 -54.45
C ALA A 211 -24.40 24.72 -53.98
N GLU A 212 -25.47 25.07 -54.69
CA GLU A 212 -26.67 24.31 -55.07
C GLU A 212 -27.36 23.27 -54.16
N SER A 213 -28.66 23.54 -54.01
CA SER A 213 -29.81 22.63 -53.95
C SER A 213 -29.59 21.15 -54.24
N GLY A 214 -29.96 20.32 -53.25
CA GLY A 214 -30.36 18.93 -53.41
C GLY A 214 -31.42 18.57 -52.37
N VAL A 215 -32.68 18.59 -52.78
CA VAL A 215 -33.83 18.01 -52.06
C VAL A 215 -33.74 16.50 -52.23
N GLU A 216 -33.53 15.76 -51.13
CA GLU A 216 -33.73 14.30 -51.04
C GLU A 216 -34.16 14.00 -49.59
N ASP A 217 -35.46 14.01 -49.32
CA ASP A 217 -36.37 12.85 -49.28
C ASP A 217 -36.42 12.18 -47.89
N LEU A 218 -37.62 12.17 -47.30
CA LEU A 218 -37.91 11.71 -45.96
C LEU A 218 -37.94 10.17 -45.92
N GLY A 219 -36.81 9.56 -45.56
CA GLY A 219 -36.72 8.14 -45.26
C GLY A 219 -37.09 7.82 -43.80
N ALA A 220 -38.20 7.11 -43.61
CA ALA A 220 -38.63 6.58 -42.32
C ALA A 220 -37.73 5.45 -41.80
N GLN A 221 -37.81 5.23 -40.48
CA GLN A 221 -37.45 4.02 -39.71
C GLN A 221 -36.09 4.02 -38.96
N GLY A 222 -36.18 3.70 -37.67
CA GLY A 222 -35.02 3.31 -36.86
C GLY A 222 -35.07 3.64 -35.37
N SER A 223 -36.22 3.53 -34.68
CA SER A 223 -36.21 3.50 -33.21
C SER A 223 -35.75 2.12 -32.72
N PRO A 224 -34.75 2.02 -31.83
CA PRO A 224 -34.42 0.74 -31.20
C PRO A 224 -35.47 0.39 -30.14
N ASP A 225 -36.16 -0.74 -30.36
CA ASP A 225 -37.08 -1.39 -29.42
C ASP A 225 -36.32 -1.86 -28.16
N TYR A 226 -36.76 -1.43 -26.98
CA TYR A 226 -36.33 -2.02 -25.70
C TYR A 226 -37.42 -2.96 -25.20
N ALA A 227 -37.09 -4.24 -25.07
CA ALA A 227 -38.02 -5.26 -24.58
C ALA A 227 -38.31 -5.07 -23.08
N ASP A 228 -39.58 -4.79 -22.76
CA ASP A 228 -40.11 -4.69 -21.40
C ASP A 228 -40.31 -6.08 -20.77
N GLY A 229 -39.64 -6.33 -19.64
CA GLY A 229 -39.67 -7.59 -18.91
C GLY A 229 -40.91 -7.69 -18.02
N GLY A 230 -42.00 -8.23 -18.59
CA GLY A 230 -43.25 -8.45 -17.86
C GLY A 230 -43.23 -9.65 -16.91
N ILE A 231 -43.34 -9.38 -15.60
CA ILE A 231 -43.65 -10.37 -14.55
C ILE A 231 -45.14 -10.74 -14.67
N THR A 232 -45.46 -11.98 -15.02
CA THR A 232 -46.84 -12.49 -14.97
C THR A 232 -47.14 -13.13 -13.61
N LYS A 233 -48.05 -12.52 -12.85
CA LYS A 233 -48.71 -13.12 -11.68
C LYS A 233 -49.69 -14.18 -12.17
N GLY A 234 -49.44 -15.45 -11.87
CA GLY A 234 -50.41 -16.53 -12.00
C GLY A 234 -51.53 -16.38 -10.96
N LYS A 235 -52.78 -16.46 -11.42
CA LYS A 235 -53.98 -16.48 -10.59
C LYS A 235 -54.74 -17.79 -10.83
N GLN A 236 -55.31 -18.27 -9.72
CA GLN A 236 -56.17 -19.44 -9.47
C GLN A 236 -57.09 -19.89 -10.61
#